data_AF-A0A1C2XXM8-F1
#
_entry.id   AF-A0A1C2XXM8-F1
#
_cell.length_a   1.000
_cell.length_b   1.000
_cell.length_c   1.000
_cell.angle_alpha   90.00
_cell.angle_beta   90.00
_cell.angle_gamma   90.00
#
_symmetry.space_group_name_H-M   'P 1'
#
loop_
_entity.id
_entity.type
_entity.pdbx_description
1 polymer ?
#
loop_
_entity_poly.entity_id
_entity_poly.type
_entity_poly.pdbx_seq_one_letter_code
_entity_poly.pdbx_strand_id
1 'polypeptide(L)' 'MENISYIIEKSNSDYFGVRKLPYAVFLSLLKHFRLRDLQSTSEGRELLAKSKRLYATEPELDKLNQLKNQLNRSKITKE' A
#
# COMPACT_ATOMS: atom_id res chain seq x y z
N MET A 1 4.95 -15.19 1.67
CA MET A 1 3.52 -15.58 1.74
C MET A 1 2.74 -14.84 2.83
N GLU A 2 3.39 -14.10 3.73
CA GLU A 2 2.76 -13.44 4.89
C GLU A 2 1.53 -12.59 4.57
N ASN A 3 1.56 -11.77 3.51
CA ASN A 3 0.42 -10.94 3.13
C ASN A 3 -0.83 -11.76 2.74
N ILE A 4 -0.62 -12.92 2.11
CA ILE A 4 -1.71 -13.82 1.74
C ILE A 4 -2.28 -14.48 3.00
N SER A 5 -1.42 -15.01 3.87
CA SER A 5 -1.84 -15.58 5.15
C SER A 5 -2.61 -14.59 6.01
N TYR A 6 -2.13 -13.34 6.06
CA TYR A 6 -2.78 -12.26 6.81
C TYR A 6 -4.18 -11.93 6.25
N ILE A 7 -4.35 -11.89 4.93
CA ILE A 7 -5.67 -11.67 4.33
C ILE A 7 -6.59 -12.86 4.61
N ILE A 8 -6.10 -14.10 4.51
CA ILE A 8 -6.86 -15.31 4.83
C ILE A 8 -7.41 -15.21 6.26
N GLU A 9 -6.55 -14.90 7.23
CA GLU A 9 -6.92 -14.77 8.64
C GLU A 9 -7.96 -13.66 8.87
N LYS A 10 -7.79 -12.50 8.23
CA LYS A 10 -8.67 -11.34 8.44
C LYS A 10 -9.98 -11.37 7.66
N SER A 11 -10.04 -12.10 6.55
CA SER A 11 -11.21 -12.17 5.66
C SER A 11 -11.98 -13.49 5.74
N ASN A 12 -11.44 -14.48 6.46
CA ASN A 12 -11.95 -15.85 6.49
C ASN A 12 -12.08 -16.48 5.07
N SER A 13 -11.21 -16.05 4.15
CA SER A 13 -11.13 -16.57 2.78
C SER A 13 -10.11 -17.70 2.71
N ASP A 14 -10.27 -18.61 1.76
CA ASP A 14 -9.27 -19.64 1.49
C ASP A 14 -8.13 -19.12 0.59
N TYR A 15 -7.04 -19.88 0.53
CA TYR A 15 -5.86 -19.52 -0.26
C TYR A 15 -6.16 -19.38 -1.76
N PHE A 16 -7.06 -20.21 -2.31
CA PHE A 16 -7.42 -20.11 -3.72
C PHE A 16 -8.31 -18.91 -4.01
N GLY A 17 -9.22 -18.56 -3.10
CA GLY A 17 -10.00 -17.33 -3.16
C GLY A 17 -9.10 -16.09 -3.21
N VAL A 18 -8.12 -15.99 -2.30
CA VAL A 18 -7.20 -14.84 -2.27
C VAL A 18 -6.34 -14.76 -3.52
N ARG A 19 -5.86 -15.89 -4.06
CA ARG A 19 -5.05 -15.89 -5.31
C ARG A 19 -5.84 -15.48 -6.56
N LYS A 20 -7.16 -15.64 -6.56
CA LYS A 20 -8.02 -15.24 -7.68
C LYS A 20 -8.41 -13.76 -7.63
N LEU A 21 -8.10 -13.05 -6.54
CA LEU A 21 -8.41 -11.64 -6.43
C LEU A 21 -7.60 -10.83 -7.47
N PRO A 22 -8.23 -9.84 -8.14
CA PRO A 22 -7.49 -8.86 -8.91
C PRO A 22 -6.44 -8.19 -8.01
N TYR A 23 -5.25 -7.98 -8.54
CA TYR A 23 -4.11 -7.49 -7.76
C TYR A 23 -4.41 -6.16 -7.02
N ALA A 24 -5.14 -5.24 -7.67
CA ALA A 24 -5.58 -3.99 -7.05
C ALA A 24 -6.50 -4.22 -5.84
N VAL A 25 -7.41 -5.20 -5.92
CA VAL A 25 -8.31 -5.58 -4.82
C VAL A 25 -7.53 -6.19 -3.67
N PHE A 26 -6.59 -7.11 -3.98
CA PHE A 26 -5.69 -7.70 -2.99
C PHE A 26 -4.93 -6.63 -2.21
N LEU A 27 -4.32 -5.67 -2.91
CA LEU A 27 -3.59 -4.57 -2.27
C LEU A 27 -4.48 -3.66 -1.43
N SER A 28 -5.70 -3.38 -1.90
CA SER A 28 -6.68 -2.60 -1.16
C SER A 28 -7.05 -3.27 0.16
N LEU A 29 -7.39 -4.57 0.12
CA LEU A 29 -7.72 -5.35 1.32
C LEU A 29 -6.56 -5.39 2.31
N LEU A 30 -5.34 -5.64 1.82
CA LEU A 30 -4.13 -5.66 2.65
C LEU A 30 -3.95 -4.32 3.39
N LYS A 31 -4.10 -3.21 2.68
CA LYS A 31 -4.00 -1.86 3.25
C LYS A 31 -5.09 -1.64 4.30
N HIS A 32 -6.34 -1.95 4.01
CA HIS A 32 -7.46 -1.68 4.90
C HIS A 32 -7.39 -2.49 6.19
N PHE A 33 -7.04 -3.78 6.13
CA PHE A 33 -6.88 -4.59 7.33
C PHE A 33 -5.73 -4.10 8.21
N ARG A 34 -4.59 -3.75 7.63
CA ARG A 34 -3.46 -3.20 8.41
C ARG A 34 -3.80 -1.86 9.06
N LEU A 35 -4.53 -1.01 8.32
CA LEU A 35 -4.96 0.27 8.86
C LEU A 35 -5.95 0.08 10.01
N ARG A 36 -6.87 -0.87 9.90
CA ARG A 36 -7.79 -1.24 10.98
C ARG A 36 -7.04 -1.74 12.22
N ASP A 37 -6.06 -2.62 12.04
CA ASP A 37 -5.24 -3.14 13.13
C ASP A 37 -4.48 -1.99 13.84
N LEU A 38 -3.89 -1.06 13.08
CA LEU A 38 -3.24 0.13 13.64
C LEU A 38 -4.22 1.07 14.35
N GLN A 39 -5.46 1.20 13.86
CA GLN A 39 -6.48 2.01 14.54
C GLN A 39 -6.95 1.39 15.85
N SER A 40 -6.83 0.08 16.01
CA SER A 40 -7.27 -0.63 17.23
C SER A 40 -6.39 -0.32 18.44
N THR A 41 -5.10 -0.04 18.24
CA THR A 41 -4.14 0.25 19.32
C THR A 41 -3.93 1.76 19.52
N SER A 42 -3.57 2.18 20.75
CA SER A 42 -3.23 3.58 21.04
C SER A 42 -1.99 4.02 20.27
N GLU A 43 -0.93 3.22 20.32
CA GLU A 43 0.33 3.48 19.61
C GLU A 43 0.14 3.56 18.09
N GLY A 44 -0.70 2.67 17.53
CA GLY A 44 -0.99 2.67 16.10
C GLY A 44 -1.78 3.91 15.66
N ARG A 45 -2.71 4.41 16.50
CA ARG A 45 -3.39 5.70 16.24
C ARG A 45 -2.43 6.87 16.26
N GLU A 46 -1.49 6.91 17.20
CA GLU A 46 -0.45 7.96 17.24
C GLU A 46 0.47 7.90 16.01
N LEU A 47 0.87 6.70 15.59
CA LEU A 47 1.66 6.49 14.37
C LEU A 47 0.91 7.00 13.13
N LEU A 48 -0.37 6.65 13.01
CA LEU A 48 -1.22 7.12 11.92
C LEU A 48 -1.36 8.65 11.94
N ALA A 49 -1.55 9.25 13.11
CA ALA A 49 -1.64 10.70 13.27
C ALA A 49 -0.35 11.43 12.85
N LYS A 50 0.82 10.83 13.09
CA LYS A 50 2.12 11.36 12.62
C LYS A 50 2.32 11.18 11.11
N SER A 51 1.55 10.31 10.46
CA SER A 51 1.70 10.04 9.04
C SER A 51 1.11 11.18 8.20
N LYS A 52 2.00 12.01 7.64
CA LYS A 52 1.63 13.17 6.79
C LYS A 52 0.78 12.78 5.58
N ARG A 53 0.92 11.54 5.08
CA ARG A 53 0.18 11.01 3.92
C ARG A 53 -1.32 10.84 4.15
N LEU A 54 -1.79 10.66 5.39
CA LEU A 54 -3.24 10.54 5.64
C LEU A 54 -3.97 11.88 5.49
N TYR A 55 -3.25 13.00 5.67
CA TYR A 55 -3.78 14.35 5.59
C TYR A 55 -3.41 15.07 4.29
N ALA A 56 -2.68 14.40 3.40
CA ALA A 56 -2.31 14.95 2.11
C ALA A 56 -3.55 14.98 1.21
N THR A 57 -4.12 16.16 1.01
CA THR A 57 -5.21 16.43 0.08
C THR A 57 -4.71 16.65 -1.34
N GLU A 58 -3.44 17.05 -1.49
CA GLU A 58 -2.82 17.33 -2.78
C GLU A 58 -1.84 16.23 -3.20
N PRO A 59 -1.82 15.86 -4.49
CA PRO A 59 -0.84 14.92 -5.01
C PRO A 59 0.58 15.46 -4.85
N GLU A 60 1.52 14.62 -4.40
CA GLU A 60 2.93 14.97 -4.27
C GLU A 60 3.61 15.06 -5.66
N LEU A 61 3.34 16.16 -6.38
CA LEU A 61 3.81 16.41 -7.75
C LEU A 61 5.33 16.35 -7.88
N ASP A 62 6.06 16.75 -6.84
CA ASP A 62 7.53 16.71 -6.82
C ASP A 62 8.08 15.30 -6.98
N LYS A 63 7.44 14.30 -6.35
CA LYS A 63 7.83 12.90 -6.49
C LYS A 63 7.53 12.38 -7.89
N LEU A 64 6.44 12.83 -8.49
CA LEU A 64 6.08 12.49 -9.87
C LEU A 64 7.13 13.00 -10.86
N ASN A 65 7.57 14.25 -10.67
CA ASN A 65 8.61 14.88 -11.48
C ASN A 65 9.97 14.17 -11.34
N GLN A 66 10.34 13.76 -10.12
CA GLN A 66 11.57 12.99 -9.88
C GLN A 66 11.55 11.64 -10.58
N LEU A 67 10.43 10.91 -10.51
CA LEU A 67 10.23 9.63 -11.20
C LEU A 67 10.36 9.78 -12.73
N LYS A 68 9.74 10.83 -13.30
CA LYS A 68 9.84 11.13 -14.74
C LYS A 68 11.29 11.37 -15.15
N ASN A 69 12.05 12.11 -14.35
CA ASN A 69 13.47 12.38 -14.62
C ASN A 69 14.35 11.14 -14.52
N GLN A 70 14.11 10.26 -13.55
CA GLN A 70 14.80 8.97 -13.44
C GLN A 70 14.51 8.06 -14.63
N LEU A 71 13.26 7.99 -15.07
CA LEU A 71 12.86 7.20 -16.24
C LEU A 71 13.56 7.70 -17.51
N ASN A 72 13.64 9.02 -17.69
CA ASN A 72 14.34 9.62 -18.83
C ASN A 72 15.84 9.30 -18.81
N ARG A 73 16.51 9.35 -17.65
CA ARG A 73 17.93 8.97 -17.51
C ARG A 73 18.19 7.50 -17.84
N SER A 74 17.26 6.61 -17.48
CA SER A 74 17.39 5.16 -17.75
C SER A 74 17.21 4.77 -19.22
N LYS A 75 16.59 5.65 -20.03
CA LYS A 75 16.44 5.44 -21.48
C LYS A 75 17.71 5.84 -22.25
N ILE A 76 18.42 6.86 -21.76
CA ILE A 76 19.64 7.39 -22.40
C ILE A 76 20.82 6.41 -22.26
N THR A 77 20.85 5.57 -21.23
CA THR A 77 21.91 4.56 -21.00
C THR A 77 21.70 3.23 -21.74
N LYS A 78 20.63 3.11 -22.54
CA LYS A 78 20.30 1.90 -23.32
C LYS A 78 20.51 2.07 -24.83
N GLU A 79 21.02 3.22 -25.27
CA GLU A 79 21.52 3.48 -26.63
C GLU A 79 23.06 3.52 -26.60
#